data_AF-A0AAD6XXK1-F1
#
_entry.id   AF-A0AAD6XXK1-F1
#
_cell.length_a   1.000
_cell.length_b   1.000
_cell.length_c   1.000
_cell.angle_alpha   90.00
_cell.angle_beta   90.00
_cell.angle_gamma   90.00
#
_symmetry.space_group_name_H-M   'P 1'
#
loop_
_entity.id
_entity.type
_entity.pdbx_description
1 polymer ?
#
loop_
_entity_poly.entity_id
_entity_poly.type
_entity_poly.pdbx_seq_one_letter_code
_entity_poly.pdbx_strand_id
1 'polypeptide(L)'
;MGYALWLVPVERERRALARLMAFRPSYRRKTGSRSYPIFAPHITLVRFSGPSLPSLGHVVPPDATETPVSFETMRVGDNYLGALSITISKSRELMDLHDDIVNRLEAMYQIETKSRRFPHLSLFYVDEADERQRLGNELIQTGRVQRGANDEGLLLTYDPGDKTLKPMDGFTVGEIWLMDCTSRVVGDWEVKEKWILPSSERPPSRYGITPLPPPSRTKWWRNLFGKGWWRTAD
;
A
#
# COMPACT_ATOMS: atom_id res chain seq x y z
N MET A 1 18.74 13.86 7.64
CA MET A 1 18.51 13.43 6.24
C MET A 1 19.33 12.18 6.02
N GLY A 2 18.87 11.28 5.17
CA GLY A 2 19.34 9.89 5.12
C GLY A 2 18.54 9.08 4.13
N TYR A 3 18.47 7.78 4.33
CA TYR A 3 17.75 6.88 3.44
C TYR A 3 16.35 6.57 3.97
N ALA A 4 15.46 6.14 3.09
CA ALA A 4 14.11 5.73 3.44
C ALA A 4 13.67 4.52 2.62
N LEU A 5 12.81 3.69 3.21
CA LEU A 5 12.03 2.71 2.46
C LEU A 5 10.63 3.26 2.24
N TRP A 6 10.17 3.22 1.01
CA TRP A 6 8.86 3.69 0.59
C TRP A 6 8.00 2.54 0.12
N LEU A 7 6.77 2.45 0.62
CA LEU A 7 5.72 1.63 0.04
C LEU A 7 5.05 2.43 -1.07
N VAL A 8 5.08 1.91 -2.29
CA VAL A 8 4.62 2.61 -3.49
C VAL A 8 3.40 1.89 -4.08
N PRO A 9 2.34 2.62 -4.46
CA PRO A 9 1.15 2.02 -5.06
C PRO A 9 1.47 1.30 -6.38
N VAL A 10 0.65 0.33 -6.75
CA VAL A 10 0.66 -0.26 -8.11
C VAL A 10 0.47 0.82 -9.18
N GLU A 11 0.98 0.58 -10.38
CA GLU A 11 1.14 1.59 -11.43
C GLU A 11 -0.12 2.42 -11.73
N ARG A 12 -1.29 1.76 -11.83
CA ARG A 12 -2.55 2.44 -12.15
C ARG A 12 -2.94 3.46 -11.08
N GLU A 13 -2.85 3.07 -9.81
CA GLU A 13 -3.23 3.90 -8.67
C GLU A 13 -2.18 4.96 -8.39
N ARG A 14 -0.90 4.63 -8.57
CA ARG A 14 0.23 5.56 -8.52
C ARG A 14 0.03 6.72 -9.49
N ARG A 15 -0.39 6.45 -10.73
CA ARG A 15 -0.71 7.50 -11.70
C ARG A 15 -1.90 8.37 -11.28
N ALA A 16 -2.96 7.75 -10.75
CA ALA A 16 -4.14 8.48 -10.27
C ALA A 16 -3.79 9.42 -9.10
N LEU A 17 -3.04 8.92 -8.12
CA LEU A 17 -2.54 9.72 -6.99
C LEU A 17 -1.57 10.80 -7.44
N ALA A 18 -0.67 10.51 -8.38
CA ALA A 18 0.25 11.52 -8.93
C ALA A 18 -0.50 12.67 -9.62
N ARG A 19 -1.60 12.38 -10.33
CA ARG A 19 -2.48 13.42 -10.92
C ARG A 19 -3.16 14.27 -9.85
N LEU A 20 -3.61 13.65 -8.74
CA LEU A 20 -4.15 14.39 -7.61
C LEU A 20 -3.07 15.28 -6.97
N MET A 21 -1.87 14.74 -6.72
CA MET A 21 -0.74 15.47 -6.14
C MET A 21 -0.16 16.56 -7.09
N ALA A 22 -0.49 16.50 -8.38
CA ALA A 22 -0.19 17.55 -9.35
C ALA A 22 -1.18 18.73 -9.29
N PHE A 23 -2.27 18.62 -8.51
CA PHE A 23 -3.19 19.73 -8.30
C PHE A 23 -2.44 20.96 -7.78
N ARG A 24 -2.68 22.10 -8.39
CA ARG A 24 -2.14 23.39 -7.95
C ARG A 24 -3.34 24.32 -7.75
N PRO A 25 -3.52 24.87 -6.55
CA PRO A 25 -4.52 25.89 -6.35
C PRO A 25 -4.13 27.15 -7.15
N SER A 26 -5.08 28.05 -7.41
CA SER A 26 -4.89 29.28 -8.21
C SER A 26 -3.99 30.34 -7.55
N TYR A 27 -3.03 29.94 -6.73
CA TYR A 27 -2.17 30.79 -5.94
C TYR A 27 -0.93 31.26 -6.70
N ARG A 28 -0.58 32.54 -6.48
CA ARG A 28 0.69 33.09 -6.95
C ARG A 28 1.81 32.61 -6.04
N ARG A 29 2.53 31.58 -6.49
CA ARG A 29 3.73 31.06 -5.83
C ARG A 29 4.68 32.22 -5.49
N LYS A 30 5.03 32.37 -4.21
CA LYS A 30 6.10 33.30 -3.81
C LYS A 30 7.39 32.88 -4.52
N THR A 31 8.13 33.86 -5.03
CA THR A 31 9.43 33.60 -5.67
C THR A 31 10.36 32.91 -4.68
N GLY A 32 11.03 31.82 -5.10
CA GLY A 32 11.92 31.04 -4.24
C GLY A 32 11.25 30.05 -3.27
N SER A 33 9.92 29.89 -3.30
CA SER A 33 9.22 28.90 -2.47
C SER A 33 9.61 27.45 -2.83
N ARG A 34 9.82 26.62 -1.80
CA ARG A 34 10.05 25.16 -1.91
C ARG A 34 8.75 24.36 -1.95
N SER A 35 7.60 25.03 -1.93
CA SER A 35 6.29 24.42 -1.93
C SER A 35 5.98 23.72 -3.24
N TYR A 36 5.17 22.66 -3.14
CA TYR A 36 4.71 21.84 -4.25
C TYR A 36 5.82 21.15 -5.06
N PRO A 37 6.85 20.55 -4.41
CA PRO A 37 7.78 19.70 -5.13
C PRO A 37 7.03 18.51 -5.72
N ILE A 38 7.56 17.97 -6.80
CA ILE A 38 7.04 16.74 -7.40
C ILE A 38 7.75 15.56 -6.73
N PHE A 39 6.98 14.59 -6.25
CA PHE A 39 7.49 13.33 -5.72
C PHE A 39 6.47 12.21 -5.99
N ALA A 40 6.92 10.96 -5.98
CA ALA A 40 6.04 9.81 -6.19
C ALA A 40 5.08 9.64 -5.00
N PRO A 41 3.81 9.24 -5.20
CA PRO A 41 2.93 8.85 -4.10
C PRO A 41 3.53 7.67 -3.34
N HIS A 42 3.67 7.78 -2.03
CA HIS A 42 4.27 6.74 -1.20
C HIS A 42 3.84 6.84 0.28
N ILE A 43 3.92 5.72 1.00
CA ILE A 43 3.98 5.71 2.46
C ILE A 43 5.45 5.52 2.84
N THR A 44 5.99 6.40 3.69
CA THR A 44 7.34 6.16 4.24
C THR A 44 7.24 5.05 5.28
N LEU A 45 7.80 3.87 4.98
CA LEU A 45 7.82 2.71 5.87
C LEU A 45 8.78 2.95 7.03
N VAL A 46 10.04 3.24 6.71
CA VAL A 46 11.08 3.60 7.68
C VAL A 46 12.03 4.63 7.09
N ARG A 47 12.72 5.35 7.97
CA ARG A 47 13.88 6.18 7.64
C ARG A 47 15.07 5.73 8.46
N PHE A 48 16.24 5.83 7.89
CA PHE A 48 17.46 5.42 8.57
C PHE A 48 18.69 6.15 8.04
N SER A 49 19.79 5.99 8.76
CA SER A 49 21.12 6.43 8.37
C SER A 49 22.08 5.30 8.68
N GLY A 50 23.03 5.05 7.79
CA GLY A 50 23.97 3.95 7.95
C GLY A 50 25.15 4.09 6.99
N PRO A 51 26.28 3.41 7.30
CA PRO A 51 27.46 3.42 6.46
C PRO A 51 27.27 2.62 5.17
N SER A 52 26.33 1.68 5.14
CA SER A 52 26.00 0.85 3.98
C SER A 52 24.50 0.85 3.70
N LEU A 53 24.16 0.66 2.43
CA LEU A 53 22.79 0.52 1.97
C LEU A 53 22.37 -0.95 2.07
N PRO A 54 21.20 -1.24 2.67
CA PRO A 54 20.66 -2.59 2.63
C PRO A 54 20.18 -2.93 1.23
N SER A 55 20.30 -4.21 0.84
CA SER A 55 19.64 -4.70 -0.38
C SER A 55 18.20 -5.08 -0.06
N LEU A 56 17.25 -4.64 -0.91
CA LEU A 56 15.83 -4.96 -0.73
C LEU A 56 15.58 -6.47 -0.78
N GLY A 57 16.33 -7.23 -1.58
CA GLY A 57 16.17 -8.69 -1.65
C GLY A 57 16.50 -9.44 -0.35
N HIS A 58 17.19 -8.81 0.60
CA HIS A 58 17.44 -9.39 1.92
C HIS A 58 16.47 -8.86 3.00
N VAL A 59 15.98 -7.63 2.82
CA VAL A 59 15.16 -6.93 3.80
C VAL A 59 13.67 -7.20 3.61
N VAL A 60 13.22 -7.32 2.36
CA VAL A 60 11.82 -7.64 2.06
C VAL A 60 11.58 -9.12 2.37
N PRO A 61 10.57 -9.47 3.18
CA PRO A 61 10.23 -10.87 3.44
C PRO A 61 9.93 -11.62 2.14
N PRO A 62 10.39 -12.87 1.98
CA PRO A 62 10.22 -13.63 0.74
C PRO A 62 8.75 -13.95 0.42
N ASP A 63 7.89 -13.94 1.43
CA ASP A 63 6.45 -14.13 1.36
C ASP A 63 5.66 -12.82 1.32
N ALA A 64 6.33 -11.66 1.29
CA ALA A 64 5.66 -10.38 1.13
C ALA A 64 4.96 -10.32 -0.24
N THR A 65 3.68 -9.99 -0.22
CA THR A 65 2.84 -9.80 -1.41
C THR A 65 2.31 -8.38 -1.46
N GLU A 66 1.61 -8.05 -2.54
CA GLU A 66 0.82 -6.82 -2.63
C GLU A 66 -0.10 -6.66 -1.40
N THR A 67 -0.05 -5.49 -0.78
CA THR A 67 -0.80 -5.18 0.46
C THR A 67 -1.80 -4.06 0.21
N PRO A 68 -3.12 -4.30 0.31
CA PRO A 68 -4.12 -3.25 0.22
C PRO A 68 -4.07 -2.35 1.45
N VAL A 69 -4.25 -1.05 1.24
CA VAL A 69 -4.34 -0.05 2.30
C VAL A 69 -5.53 0.86 2.07
N SER A 70 -6.11 1.37 3.17
CA SER A 70 -7.30 2.24 3.12
C SER A 70 -6.99 3.63 3.68
N PHE A 71 -7.60 4.65 3.09
CA PHE A 71 -7.50 6.02 3.56
C PHE A 71 -8.45 6.26 4.73
N GLU A 72 -7.92 6.83 5.82
CA GLU A 72 -8.69 7.03 7.05
C GLU A 72 -9.10 8.49 7.24
N THR A 73 -8.12 9.40 7.31
CA THR A 73 -8.36 10.82 7.57
C THR A 73 -7.33 11.71 6.89
N MET A 74 -7.75 12.88 6.40
CA MET A 74 -6.82 13.92 5.98
C MET A 74 -6.35 14.74 7.18
N ARG A 75 -5.07 15.12 7.18
CA ARG A 75 -4.45 16.01 8.15
C ARG A 75 -3.75 17.18 7.45
N VAL A 76 -3.97 18.37 7.98
CA VAL A 76 -3.18 19.56 7.67
C VAL A 76 -2.14 19.70 8.77
N GLY A 77 -0.85 19.62 8.44
CA GLY A 77 0.23 19.68 9.42
C GLY A 77 0.84 21.06 9.58
N ASP A 78 1.70 21.17 10.59
CA ASP A 78 2.37 22.38 11.05
C ASP A 78 3.79 22.56 10.49
N ASN A 79 4.27 21.62 9.68
CA ASN A 79 5.62 21.63 9.11
C ASN A 79 5.63 21.26 7.62
N TYR A 80 6.75 21.52 6.95
CA TYR A 80 6.91 21.34 5.50
C TYR A 80 6.58 19.92 5.00
N LEU A 81 7.17 18.89 5.62
CA LEU A 81 7.01 17.49 5.20
C LEU A 81 5.67 16.86 5.64
N GLY A 82 4.99 17.48 6.62
CA GLY A 82 3.68 17.08 7.09
C GLY A 82 2.56 18.00 6.62
N ALA A 83 2.82 18.89 5.66
CA ALA A 83 1.92 19.98 5.30
C ALA A 83 0.50 19.50 4.98
N LEU A 84 0.37 18.49 4.12
CA LEU A 84 -0.88 17.77 3.91
C LEU A 84 -0.61 16.28 3.74
N SER A 85 -1.24 15.46 4.58
CA SER A 85 -1.12 14.01 4.53
C SER A 85 -2.44 13.29 4.79
N ILE A 86 -2.52 12.04 4.36
CA ILE A 86 -3.60 11.11 4.65
C ILE A 86 -3.09 10.07 5.65
N THR A 87 -3.76 9.96 6.79
CA THR A 87 -3.60 8.83 7.70
C THR A 87 -4.13 7.58 7.02
N ILE A 88 -3.34 6.51 7.07
CA ILE A 88 -3.70 5.21 6.50
C ILE A 88 -4.16 4.30 7.64
N SER A 89 -5.19 3.51 7.39
CA SER A 89 -5.67 2.53 8.38
C SER A 89 -4.59 1.49 8.68
N LYS A 90 -4.41 1.17 9.96
CA LYS A 90 -3.44 0.16 10.42
C LYS A 90 -4.01 -1.24 10.27
N SER A 91 -4.01 -1.78 9.04
CA SER A 91 -4.31 -3.20 8.81
C SER A 91 -3.21 -4.07 9.40
N ARG A 92 -3.56 -5.31 9.76
CA ARG A 92 -2.60 -6.26 10.31
C ARG A 92 -1.48 -6.53 9.31
N GLU A 93 -1.83 -6.75 8.04
CA GLU A 93 -0.90 -7.06 6.96
C GLU A 93 0.13 -5.95 6.74
N LEU A 94 -0.29 -4.68 6.84
CA LEU A 94 0.60 -3.53 6.71
C LEU A 94 1.55 -3.39 7.90
N MET A 95 1.04 -3.67 9.12
CA MET A 95 1.86 -3.61 10.34
C MET A 95 2.85 -4.77 10.40
N ASP A 96 2.43 -5.98 10.05
CA ASP A 96 3.29 -7.17 9.99
C ASP A 96 4.45 -6.94 8.99
N LEU A 97 4.15 -6.42 7.78
CA LEU A 97 5.17 -6.07 6.79
C LEU A 97 6.15 -4.99 7.30
N HIS A 98 5.64 -3.97 8.00
CA HIS A 98 6.47 -2.93 8.59
C HIS A 98 7.42 -3.51 9.64
N ASP A 99 6.90 -4.29 10.57
CA ASP A 99 7.66 -4.84 11.68
C ASP A 99 8.71 -5.84 11.19
N ASP A 100 8.38 -6.69 10.22
CA ASP A 100 9.34 -7.62 9.62
C ASP A 100 10.51 -6.91 8.94
N ILE A 101 10.24 -5.86 8.17
CA ILE A 101 11.29 -5.07 7.51
C ILE A 101 12.15 -4.33 8.53
N VAL A 102 11.55 -3.70 9.54
CA VAL A 102 12.27 -3.02 10.63
C VAL A 102 13.19 -4.00 11.35
N ASN A 103 12.66 -5.15 11.77
CA ASN A 103 13.41 -6.16 12.49
C ASN A 103 14.59 -6.69 11.66
N ARG A 104 14.42 -6.88 10.34
CA ARG A 104 15.52 -7.32 9.45
C ARG A 104 16.59 -6.25 9.28
N LEU A 105 16.21 -4.98 9.16
CA LEU A 105 17.17 -3.87 9.09
C LEU A 105 18.02 -3.78 10.37
N GLU A 106 17.38 -3.92 11.52
CA GLU A 106 18.05 -3.85 12.82
C GLU A 106 18.93 -5.09 13.06
N ALA A 107 18.42 -6.29 12.80
CA ALA A 107 19.16 -7.54 13.07
C ALA A 107 20.30 -7.81 12.07
N MET A 108 20.09 -7.57 10.77
CA MET A 108 21.06 -7.93 9.73
C MET A 108 22.04 -6.81 9.41
N TYR A 109 21.58 -5.56 9.47
CA TYR A 109 22.37 -4.40 9.07
C TYR A 109 22.78 -3.50 10.23
N GLN A 110 22.29 -3.76 11.45
CA GLN A 110 22.53 -2.93 12.64
C GLN A 110 22.13 -1.46 12.40
N ILE A 111 21.08 -1.26 11.61
CA ILE A 111 20.57 0.05 11.24
C ILE A 111 19.48 0.47 12.21
N GLU A 112 19.69 1.55 12.96
CA GLU A 112 18.62 2.17 13.77
C GLU A 112 17.57 2.80 12.85
N THR A 113 16.33 2.33 12.95
CA THR A 113 15.22 2.82 12.14
C THR A 113 14.39 3.88 12.85
N LYS A 114 13.78 4.79 12.09
CA LYS A 114 12.91 5.87 12.59
C LYS A 114 11.62 5.94 11.80
N SER A 115 10.55 5.41 12.37
CA SER A 115 9.20 5.44 11.82
C SER A 115 8.31 6.44 12.55
N ARG A 116 8.36 7.73 12.16
CA ARG A 116 7.52 8.76 12.78
C ARG A 116 6.15 8.77 12.12
N ARG A 117 5.09 8.48 12.89
CA ARG A 117 3.68 8.55 12.48
C ARG A 117 3.31 7.59 11.33
N PHE A 118 3.91 6.41 11.29
CA PHE A 118 3.46 5.38 10.34
C PHE A 118 2.08 4.81 10.72
N PRO A 119 1.21 4.51 9.75
CA PRO A 119 1.33 4.77 8.30
C PRO A 119 0.63 6.07 7.85
N HIS A 120 1.27 6.83 6.96
CA HIS A 120 0.65 8.00 6.30
C HIS A 120 1.17 8.20 4.87
N LEU A 121 0.32 8.75 4.01
CA LEU A 121 0.65 9.20 2.65
C LEU A 121 0.71 10.73 2.63
N SER A 122 1.88 11.31 2.37
CA SER A 122 1.97 12.75 2.11
C SER A 122 1.43 13.09 0.73
N LEU A 123 0.52 14.05 0.64
CA LEU A 123 -0.02 14.53 -0.63
C LEU A 123 0.74 15.74 -1.14
N PHE A 124 1.10 16.67 -0.24
CA PHE A 124 1.77 17.92 -0.60
C PHE A 124 2.77 18.32 0.47
N TYR A 125 3.89 18.90 0.02
CA TYR A 125 4.83 19.63 0.87
C TYR A 125 4.70 21.13 0.60
N VAL A 126 4.45 21.90 1.64
CA VAL A 126 4.15 23.34 1.55
C VAL A 126 4.87 24.07 2.68
N ASP A 127 5.66 25.08 2.34
CA ASP A 127 6.46 25.86 3.27
C ASP A 127 5.60 26.89 4.02
N GLU A 128 4.68 27.55 3.31
CA GLU A 128 3.83 28.61 3.84
C GLU A 128 2.66 28.05 4.68
N ALA A 129 2.50 28.53 5.91
CA ALA A 129 1.53 27.99 6.87
C ALA A 129 0.06 28.29 6.49
N ASP A 130 -0.20 29.50 6.00
CA ASP A 130 -1.51 29.91 5.48
C ASP A 130 -1.93 29.09 4.26
N GLU A 131 -0.96 28.77 3.39
CA GLU A 131 -1.19 27.99 2.20
C GLU A 131 -1.60 26.54 2.50
N ARG A 132 -1.08 25.94 3.57
CA ARG A 132 -1.47 24.58 4.00
C ARG A 132 -2.95 24.48 4.31
N GLN A 133 -3.46 25.42 5.10
CA GLN A 133 -4.87 25.44 5.48
C GLN A 133 -5.76 25.74 4.27
N ARG A 134 -5.34 26.70 3.43
CA ARG A 134 -6.06 27.06 2.21
C ARG A 134 -6.16 25.87 1.26
N LEU A 135 -5.06 25.16 1.02
CA LEU A 135 -5.01 23.96 0.19
C LEU A 135 -5.90 22.85 0.73
N GLY A 136 -5.85 22.57 2.04
CA GLY A 136 -6.71 21.57 2.67
C GLY A 136 -8.20 21.88 2.47
N ASN A 137 -8.60 23.13 2.69
CA ASN A 137 -9.96 23.58 2.46
C ASN A 137 -10.37 23.46 0.98
N GLU A 138 -9.48 23.86 0.06
CA GLU A 138 -9.74 23.84 -1.38
C GLU A 138 -9.93 22.40 -1.90
N LEU A 139 -9.15 21.44 -1.41
CA LEU A 139 -9.30 20.02 -1.76
C LEU A 139 -10.65 19.44 -1.31
N ILE A 140 -11.15 19.86 -0.14
CA ILE A 140 -12.48 19.47 0.34
C ILE A 140 -13.57 20.15 -0.50
N GLN A 141 -13.48 21.47 -0.66
CA GLN A 141 -14.49 22.28 -1.36
C GLN A 141 -14.65 21.87 -2.83
N THR A 142 -13.56 21.47 -3.48
CA THR A 142 -13.58 21.00 -4.87
C THR A 142 -14.02 19.54 -4.99
N GLY A 143 -14.24 18.82 -3.89
CA GLY A 143 -14.61 17.41 -3.90
C GLY A 143 -13.45 16.45 -4.23
N ARG A 144 -12.20 16.91 -4.20
CA ARG A 144 -11.01 16.07 -4.40
C ARG A 144 -10.74 15.17 -3.21
N VAL A 145 -11.14 15.62 -2.03
CA VAL A 145 -11.13 14.87 -0.77
C VAL A 145 -12.55 14.87 -0.23
N GLN A 146 -13.11 13.69 -0.02
CA GLN A 146 -14.48 13.50 0.46
C GLN A 146 -14.49 12.48 1.61
N ARG A 147 -15.52 12.51 2.44
CA ARG A 147 -15.81 11.41 3.37
C ARG A 147 -16.44 10.26 2.61
N GLY A 148 -16.14 9.03 3.03
CA GLY A 148 -16.83 7.85 2.50
C GLY A 148 -18.29 7.78 2.93
N ALA A 149 -19.01 6.78 2.44
CA ALA A 149 -20.38 6.54 2.87
C ALA A 149 -20.43 6.33 4.40
N ASN A 150 -21.46 6.86 5.06
CA ASN A 150 -21.63 6.82 6.52
C ASN A 150 -20.48 7.46 7.33
N ASP A 151 -19.76 8.41 6.73
CA ASP A 151 -18.57 9.06 7.31
C ASP A 151 -17.40 8.10 7.62
N GLU A 152 -17.44 6.88 7.07
CA GLU A 152 -16.35 5.92 7.20
C GLU A 152 -15.27 6.16 6.15
N GLY A 153 -14.04 6.39 6.62
CA GLY A 153 -12.86 6.57 5.77
C GLY A 153 -12.84 7.86 4.95
N LEU A 154 -11.99 7.86 3.93
CA LEU A 154 -11.73 8.99 3.07
C LEU A 154 -11.71 8.55 1.60
N LEU A 155 -12.31 9.36 0.73
CA LEU A 155 -12.30 9.17 -0.72
C LEU A 155 -11.45 10.25 -1.39
N LEU A 156 -10.59 9.85 -2.32
CA LEU A 156 -9.71 10.72 -3.09
C LEU A 156 -10.03 10.65 -4.59
N THR A 157 -10.08 11.81 -5.26
CA THR A 157 -10.20 11.88 -6.73
C THR A 157 -9.30 12.96 -7.31
N TYR A 158 -8.62 12.65 -8.42
CA TYR A 158 -7.85 13.63 -9.18
C TYR A 158 -8.71 14.46 -10.15
N ASP A 159 -9.97 14.09 -10.37
CA ASP A 159 -10.90 14.86 -11.20
C ASP A 159 -12.33 14.70 -10.66
N PRO A 160 -12.78 15.63 -9.81
CA PRO A 160 -14.13 15.57 -9.25
C PRO A 160 -15.23 15.87 -10.29
N GLY A 161 -14.89 16.42 -11.46
CA GLY A 161 -15.84 16.69 -12.54
C GLY A 161 -16.12 15.47 -13.43
N ASP A 162 -15.20 14.50 -13.44
CA ASP A 162 -15.33 13.28 -14.23
C ASP A 162 -16.21 12.25 -13.52
N LYS A 163 -17.47 12.14 -13.93
CA LYS A 163 -18.45 11.18 -13.39
C LYS A 163 -18.13 9.72 -13.71
N THR A 164 -17.24 9.45 -14.67
CA THR A 164 -16.80 8.10 -15.00
C THR A 164 -15.73 7.59 -14.03
N LEU A 165 -15.10 8.51 -13.30
CA LEU A 165 -14.05 8.20 -12.37
C LEU A 165 -14.62 7.78 -11.01
N LYS A 166 -14.29 6.56 -10.59
CA LYS A 166 -14.54 6.10 -9.23
C LYS A 166 -13.49 6.71 -8.28
N PRO A 167 -13.89 7.44 -7.22
CA PRO A 167 -12.97 7.87 -6.17
C PRO A 167 -12.27 6.68 -5.50
N MET A 168 -11.02 6.89 -5.10
CA MET A 168 -10.20 5.89 -4.41
C MET A 168 -10.44 6.00 -2.90
N ASP A 169 -10.77 4.89 -2.25
CA ASP A 169 -10.84 4.73 -0.79
C ASP A 169 -9.53 4.17 -0.19
N GLY A 170 -8.54 3.92 -1.05
CA GLY A 170 -7.28 3.29 -0.71
C GLY A 170 -6.42 3.06 -1.94
N PHE A 171 -5.36 2.27 -1.77
CA PHE A 171 -4.55 1.76 -2.87
C PHE A 171 -3.90 0.43 -2.46
N THR A 172 -3.32 -0.27 -3.42
CA THR A 172 -2.54 -1.50 -3.22
C THR A 172 -1.07 -1.17 -3.32
N VAL A 173 -0.30 -1.47 -2.28
CA VAL A 173 1.16 -1.38 -2.31
C VAL A 173 1.68 -2.46 -3.25
N GLY A 174 2.32 -2.04 -4.35
CA GLY A 174 2.86 -2.95 -5.38
C GLY A 174 4.39 -2.97 -5.45
N GLU A 175 5.05 -1.94 -4.91
CA GLU A 175 6.50 -1.83 -4.95
C GLU A 175 7.05 -1.31 -3.62
N ILE A 176 8.26 -1.71 -3.27
CA ILE A 176 9.06 -1.16 -2.17
C ILE A 176 10.29 -0.50 -2.78
N TRP A 177 10.51 0.79 -2.51
CA TRP A 177 11.64 1.54 -3.05
C TRP A 177 12.62 1.92 -1.93
N LEU A 178 13.90 1.71 -2.18
CA LEU A 178 14.98 2.28 -1.39
C LEU A 178 15.31 3.67 -1.94
N MET A 179 15.14 4.68 -1.11
CA MET A 179 15.31 6.08 -1.47
C MET A 179 16.50 6.71 -0.78
N ASP A 180 17.22 7.55 -1.51
CA ASP A 180 18.17 8.52 -0.98
C ASP A 180 17.48 9.87 -0.80
N CYS A 181 17.23 10.20 0.45
CA CYS A 181 16.62 11.46 0.88
C CYS A 181 17.65 12.34 1.62
N THR A 182 18.92 12.30 1.22
CA THR A 182 20.00 13.09 1.84
C THR A 182 19.91 14.57 1.46
N SER A 183 19.45 14.90 0.26
CA SER A 183 19.23 16.29 -0.18
C SER A 183 18.08 16.96 0.57
N ARG A 184 18.23 18.26 0.83
CA ARG A 184 17.16 19.13 1.37
C ARG A 184 16.11 19.49 0.33
N VAL A 185 16.42 19.29 -0.95
CA VAL A 185 15.54 19.55 -2.08
C VAL A 185 14.89 18.21 -2.45
N VAL A 186 13.57 18.14 -2.27
CA VAL A 186 12.81 16.90 -2.49
C VAL A 186 12.92 16.40 -3.94
N GLY A 187 13.08 17.31 -4.90
CA GLY A 187 13.29 16.98 -6.31
C GLY A 187 14.62 16.27 -6.61
N ASP A 188 15.59 16.35 -5.69
CA ASP A 188 16.89 15.70 -5.82
C ASP A 188 16.92 14.32 -5.14
N TRP A 189 15.78 13.84 -4.61
CA TRP A 189 15.72 12.51 -4.02
C TRP A 189 15.77 11.43 -5.09
N GLU A 190 16.56 10.40 -4.85
CA GLU A 190 16.87 9.39 -5.85
C GLU A 190 16.42 8.00 -5.41
N VAL A 191 15.90 7.22 -6.35
CA VAL A 191 15.66 5.79 -6.15
C VAL A 191 16.98 5.04 -6.32
N LYS A 192 17.39 4.29 -5.29
CA LYS A 192 18.60 3.45 -5.34
C LYS A 192 18.28 2.00 -5.69
N GLU A 193 17.15 1.49 -5.24
CA GLU A 193 16.68 0.12 -5.55
C GLU A 193 15.15 0.08 -5.57
N LYS A 194 14.57 -0.82 -6.37
CA LYS A 194 13.13 -1.11 -6.39
C LYS A 194 12.90 -2.61 -6.27
N TRP A 195 11.88 -2.96 -5.51
CA TRP A 195 11.41 -4.33 -5.35
C TRP A 195 9.93 -4.39 -5.71
N ILE A 196 9.55 -5.29 -6.61
CA ILE A 196 8.15 -5.49 -7.02
C ILE A 196 7.55 -6.59 -6.14
N LEU A 197 6.42 -6.29 -5.51
CA LEU A 197 5.68 -7.27 -4.72
C LEU A 197 4.85 -8.16 -5.66
N PRO A 198 4.88 -9.48 -5.48
CA PRO A 198 4.00 -10.39 -6.21
C PRO A 198 2.55 -10.15 -5.80
N SER A 199 1.62 -10.31 -6.75
CA SER A 199 0.20 -10.20 -6.46
C SER A 199 -0.26 -11.22 -5.42
N SER A 200 -1.13 -10.77 -4.51
CA SER A 200 -1.70 -11.61 -3.45
C SER A 200 -2.75 -12.61 -3.95
N GLU A 201 -3.11 -12.55 -5.25
CA GLU A 201 -3.92 -13.56 -5.90
C GLU A 201 -3.21 -14.92 -5.79
N ARG A 202 -3.76 -15.81 -4.96
CA ARG A 202 -3.42 -17.23 -5.01
C ARG A 202 -3.60 -17.67 -6.47
N PRO A 203 -2.62 -18.34 -7.10
CA PRO A 203 -2.86 -18.94 -8.40
C PRO A 203 -4.11 -19.81 -8.28
N PRO A 204 -5.05 -19.78 -9.25
CA PRO A 204 -6.18 -20.69 -9.24
C PRO A 204 -5.61 -22.10 -9.05
N SER A 205 -6.10 -22.81 -8.03
CA SER A 205 -5.74 -24.20 -7.79
C SER A 205 -5.76 -24.94 -9.12
N ARG A 206 -4.57 -25.29 -9.65
CA ARG A 206 -4.46 -26.06 -10.90
C ARG A 206 -4.90 -27.51 -10.72
N TYR A 207 -5.48 -27.86 -9.58
CA TYR A 207 -6.12 -29.14 -9.35
C TYR A 207 -7.47 -28.92 -8.65
N GLY A 208 -8.49 -28.64 -9.46
CA GLY A 208 -9.88 -28.93 -9.11
C GLY A 208 -10.13 -30.43 -9.07
N ILE A 209 -9.39 -31.17 -8.25
CA ILE A 209 -9.80 -32.52 -7.84
C ILE A 209 -10.68 -32.32 -6.62
N THR A 210 -11.97 -32.13 -6.88
CA THR A 210 -13.01 -32.37 -5.89
C THR A 210 -12.79 -33.77 -5.33
N PRO A 211 -12.56 -33.97 -4.03
CA PRO A 211 -12.57 -35.31 -3.46
C PRO A 211 -13.93 -35.93 -3.76
N LEU A 212 -13.96 -37.05 -4.49
CA LEU A 212 -15.18 -37.81 -4.68
C LEU A 212 -15.77 -38.10 -3.29
N PRO A 213 -17.08 -37.85 -3.07
CA PRO A 213 -17.69 -38.23 -1.81
C PRO A 213 -17.52 -39.74 -1.62
N PRO A 214 -17.24 -40.22 -0.40
CA PRO A 214 -17.15 -41.63 -0.14
C PRO A 214 -18.47 -42.31 -0.56
N PRO A 215 -18.42 -43.47 -1.22
CA PRO A 215 -19.64 -44.14 -1.67
C PRO A 215 -20.54 -44.40 -0.47
N SER A 216 -21.74 -43.83 -0.53
CA SER A 216 -22.79 -44.02 0.46
C SER A 216 -23.16 -45.50 0.51
N ARG A 217 -22.97 -46.12 1.67
CA ARG A 217 -23.52 -47.44 1.97
C ARG A 217 -25.01 -47.29 2.22
N THR A 218 -25.82 -47.37 1.17
CA THR A 218 -27.24 -47.72 1.30
C THR A 218 -27.45 -49.15 0.84
N LYS A 219 -27.82 -49.99 1.81
CA LYS A 219 -28.43 -51.31 1.62
C LYS A 219 -29.66 -51.17 0.69
N TRP A 220 -29.93 -52.17 -0.15
CA TRP A 220 -31.18 -52.94 -0.23
C TRP A 220 -31.19 -53.83 -1.50
N TRP A 221 -30.86 -55.11 -1.27
CA TRP A 221 -31.56 -56.34 -1.71
C TRP A 221 -31.87 -56.68 -3.18
N ARG A 222 -31.22 -57.79 -3.59
CA ARG A 222 -31.77 -59.07 -4.11
C ARG A 222 -32.07 -59.24 -5.61
N ASN A 223 -31.59 -60.42 -6.03
CA ASN A 223 -32.03 -61.29 -7.12
C ASN A 223 -31.65 -60.87 -8.53
N LEU A 224 -30.78 -61.66 -9.15
CA LEU A 224 -31.14 -62.57 -10.24
C LEU A 224 -30.03 -63.65 -10.35
N PHE A 225 -30.44 -64.91 -10.13
CA PHE A 225 -29.91 -66.22 -10.58
C PHE A 225 -28.43 -66.37 -10.99
N GLY A 226 -27.68 -67.41 -10.62
CA GLY A 226 -27.99 -68.67 -9.95
C GLY A 226 -26.88 -69.71 -10.20
N LYS A 227 -26.91 -70.80 -9.40
CA LYS A 227 -26.22 -72.10 -9.56
C LYS A 227 -24.67 -72.07 -9.53
N GLY A 228 -23.93 -72.87 -8.79
CA GLY A 228 -24.21 -73.99 -7.90
C GLY A 228 -22.90 -74.51 -7.26
N TRP A 229 -23.04 -75.26 -6.16
CA TRP A 229 -22.30 -76.47 -5.72
C TRP A 229 -20.78 -76.54 -6.05
N TRP A 230 -19.83 -76.68 -5.11
CA TRP A 230 -19.68 -77.73 -4.09
C TRP A 230 -18.56 -77.42 -3.05
N ARG A 231 -18.72 -78.05 -1.87
CA ARG A 231 -17.74 -78.74 -1.00
C ARG A 231 -16.76 -77.97 -0.10
N THR A 232 -16.59 -78.65 1.03
CA THR A 232 -15.95 -78.42 2.33
C THR A 232 -14.48 -78.81 2.39
N ALA A 233 -13.80 -78.28 3.43
CA ALA A 233 -12.61 -78.81 4.13
C ALA A 233 -11.29 -78.77 3.33
N ASP A 234 -10.13 -78.35 3.86
CA ASP A 234 -9.64 -78.13 5.23
C ASP A 234 -8.86 -76.81 5.34
#